data_AF-A0A845S5T7-F1
#
_entry.id   AF-A0A845S5T7-F1
#
_cell.length_a   1.000
_cell.length_b   1.000
_cell.length_c   1.000
_cell.angle_alpha   90.00
_cell.angle_beta   90.00
_cell.angle_gamma   90.00
#
_symmetry.space_group_name_H-M   'P 1'
#
loop_
_entity.id
_entity.type
_entity.pdbx_description
1 polymer ?
#
loop_
_entity_poly.entity_id
_entity_poly.type
_entity_poly.pdbx_seq_one_letter_code
_entity_poly.pdbx_strand_id
1 'polypeptide(L)'
;MKKKIIIILGDPNSISSEIFLKSLNYINNTNLNFIIIGNYYLLKKQADNLNLKINLKFNFCEIDNLKNVKFNFINLNYKQKKTFDLKSKKSDEFIENCFKCAFYILKKKIAAGLINLPINKSKFTKNKYNGITEYIADKTNNKNK
;
A
#
# COMPACT_ATOMS: atom_id res chain seq x y z
N MET A 1 6.79 -6.50 -21.83
CA MET A 1 6.58 -5.40 -20.85
C MET A 1 6.96 -5.90 -19.46
N LYS A 2 7.69 -5.11 -18.63
CA LYS A 2 8.02 -5.54 -17.26
C LYS A 2 6.73 -5.73 -16.46
N LYS A 3 6.64 -6.82 -15.68
CA LYS A 3 5.48 -7.09 -14.81
C LYS A 3 5.38 -5.96 -13.77
N LYS A 4 4.18 -5.38 -13.61
CA LYS A 4 3.89 -4.40 -12.58
C LYS A 4 3.30 -5.09 -11.35
N ILE A 5 3.82 -4.81 -10.16
CA ILE A 5 3.30 -5.30 -8.89
C ILE A 5 2.80 -4.11 -8.06
N ILE A 6 1.60 -4.24 -7.49
CA ILE A 6 1.07 -3.24 -6.58
C ILE A 6 1.62 -3.50 -5.18
N ILE A 7 2.04 -2.46 -4.47
CA ILE A 7 2.38 -2.51 -3.04
C ILE A 7 1.45 -1.55 -2.30
N ILE A 8 0.61 -2.09 -1.43
CA ILE A 8 -0.16 -1.27 -0.46
C ILE A 8 0.69 -1.14 0.81
N LEU A 9 0.93 0.10 1.26
CA LEU A 9 1.77 0.38 2.43
C LEU A 9 1.21 -0.14 3.77
N GLY A 10 0.01 -0.71 3.77
CA GLY A 10 -0.59 -1.37 4.94
C GLY A 10 -1.09 -0.39 5.99
N ASP A 11 -1.12 -0.84 7.25
CA ASP A 11 -1.59 -0.04 8.37
C ASP A 11 -0.54 1.02 8.78
N PRO A 12 -0.86 2.32 8.67
CA PRO A 12 0.07 3.42 9.01
C PRO A 12 0.50 3.45 10.49
N ASN A 13 -0.14 2.67 11.36
CA ASN A 13 0.17 2.62 12.78
C ASN A 13 0.85 1.29 13.18
N SER A 14 1.44 0.59 12.22
CA SER A 14 2.15 -0.67 12.40
C SER A 14 3.62 -0.57 11.94
N ILE A 15 4.33 -1.70 11.96
CA ILE A 15 5.69 -1.85 11.40
C ILE A 15 5.74 -1.77 9.87
N SER A 16 4.61 -1.59 9.18
CA SER A 16 4.53 -1.67 7.72
C SER A 16 5.48 -0.69 7.01
N SER A 17 5.59 0.55 7.50
CA SER A 17 6.51 1.55 6.93
C SER A 17 7.97 1.15 7.12
N GLU A 18 8.33 0.56 8.26
CA GLU A 18 9.69 0.08 8.52
C GLU A 18 10.08 -1.04 7.54
N ILE A 19 9.20 -2.03 7.35
CA ILE A 19 9.39 -3.12 6.39
C ILE A 19 9.56 -2.55 4.99
N PHE A 20 8.67 -1.63 4.57
CA PHE A 20 8.76 -1.00 3.26
C PHE A 20 10.10 -0.29 3.07
N LEU A 21 10.50 0.57 4.01
CA LEU A 21 11.73 1.35 3.95
C LEU A 21 12.98 0.47 3.91
N LYS A 22 13.04 -0.59 4.73
CA LYS A 22 14.15 -1.56 4.71
C LYS A 22 14.20 -2.38 3.41
N SER A 23 13.07 -2.56 2.74
CA SER A 23 12.98 -3.31 1.48
C SER A 23 13.35 -2.51 0.22
N LEU A 24 13.50 -1.17 0.30
CA LEU A 24 13.67 -0.29 -0.87
C LEU A 24 14.85 -0.69 -1.77
N ASN A 25 15.99 -1.03 -1.18
CA ASN A 25 17.18 -1.47 -1.92
C ASN A 25 16.91 -2.77 -2.69
N TYR A 26 16.22 -3.72 -2.04
CA TYR A 26 15.89 -5.00 -2.65
C TYR A 26 14.94 -4.80 -3.83
N ILE A 27 13.82 -4.09 -3.65
CA ILE A 27 12.85 -3.85 -4.73
C ILE A 27 13.47 -3.05 -5.89
N ASN A 28 14.42 -2.15 -5.59
CA ASN A 28 15.15 -1.40 -6.60
C ASN A 28 16.12 -2.22 -7.43
N ASN A 29 16.52 -3.40 -6.97
CA ASN A 29 17.38 -4.29 -7.74
C ASN A 29 16.59 -5.31 -8.57
N THR A 30 15.27 -5.41 -8.39
CA THR A 30 14.44 -6.32 -9.19
C THR A 30 14.19 -5.82 -10.61
N ASN A 31 13.83 -6.74 -11.52
CA ASN A 31 13.38 -6.43 -12.88
C ASN A 31 11.89 -6.06 -12.98
N LEU A 32 11.22 -5.82 -11.84
CA LEU A 32 9.81 -5.47 -11.76
C LEU A 32 9.62 -3.94 -11.73
N ASN A 33 8.42 -3.52 -12.13
CA ASN A 33 7.94 -2.17 -11.88
C ASN A 33 6.91 -2.22 -10.74
N PHE A 34 6.81 -1.16 -9.94
CA PHE A 34 5.97 -1.11 -8.78
C PHE A 34 4.99 0.06 -8.85
N ILE A 35 3.76 -0.20 -8.39
CA ILE A 35 2.74 0.81 -8.14
C ILE A 35 2.52 0.84 -6.64
N ILE A 36 3.03 1.86 -5.99
CA ILE A 36 2.96 2.01 -4.54
C ILE A 36 1.72 2.84 -4.21
N ILE A 37 0.91 2.36 -3.28
CA ILE A 37 -0.34 3.02 -2.85
C ILE A 37 -0.25 3.29 -1.36
N GLY A 38 -0.38 4.56 -0.98
CA GLY A 38 -0.38 4.99 0.41
C GLY A 38 -0.32 6.50 0.55
N ASN A 39 0.21 6.99 1.68
CA ASN A 39 0.35 8.42 1.95
C ASN A 39 1.84 8.77 2.08
N TYR A 40 2.36 9.52 1.11
CA TYR A 40 3.79 9.83 1.04
C TYR A 40 4.26 10.77 2.15
N TYR A 41 3.43 11.75 2.53
CA TYR A 41 3.77 12.68 3.61
C TYR A 41 3.95 11.94 4.94
N LEU A 42 3.05 11.00 5.25
CA LEU A 42 3.15 10.16 6.44
C LEU A 42 4.34 9.20 6.35
N LEU A 43 4.56 8.56 5.19
CA LEU A 43 5.73 7.71 4.97
C LEU A 43 7.04 8.47 5.22
N LYS A 44 7.14 9.71 4.74
CA LYS A 44 8.31 10.57 4.98
C LYS A 44 8.51 10.83 6.46
N LYS A 45 7.47 11.23 7.19
CA LYS A 45 7.54 11.41 8.66
C LYS A 45 7.95 10.14 9.39
N GLN A 46 7.43 8.98 8.97
CA GLN A 46 7.78 7.69 9.55
C GLN A 46 9.25 7.34 9.26
N ALA A 47 9.74 7.63 8.06
CA ALA A 47 11.14 7.45 7.71
C ALA A 47 12.06 8.32 8.59
N ASP A 48 11.71 9.59 8.77
CA ASP A 48 12.43 10.51 9.66
C ASP A 48 12.43 10.00 11.12
N ASN A 49 11.28 9.53 11.62
CA ASN A 49 11.15 8.97 12.97
C ASN A 49 11.99 7.68 13.17
N LEU A 50 12.10 6.85 12.12
CA LEU A 50 12.86 5.60 12.14
C LEU A 50 14.35 5.77 11.81
N ASN A 51 14.82 7.00 11.53
CA ASN A 51 16.16 7.27 10.98
C ASN A 51 16.48 6.47 9.70
N LEU A 52 15.47 6.24 8.86
CA LEU A 52 15.59 5.55 7.57
C LEU A 52 15.42 6.54 6.42
N LYS A 53 16.06 6.26 5.28
CA LYS A 53 16.00 7.11 4.09
C LYS A 53 15.08 6.53 3.03
N ILE A 54 14.29 7.40 2.40
CA ILE A 54 13.61 7.09 1.14
C ILE A 54 14.61 7.38 0.02
N ASN A 55 15.26 6.35 -0.52
CA ASN A 55 16.29 6.47 -1.54
C ASN A 55 15.79 6.13 -2.96
N LEU A 56 14.48 6.17 -3.18
CA LEU A 56 13.86 5.94 -4.48
C LEU A 56 13.24 7.23 -5.02
N LYS A 57 13.34 7.41 -6.34
CA LYS A 57 12.62 8.45 -7.06
C LYS A 57 11.24 7.93 -7.46
N PHE A 58 10.20 8.48 -6.85
CA PHE A 58 8.81 8.15 -7.16
C PHE A 58 8.25 9.05 -8.27
N ASN A 59 7.55 8.47 -9.24
CA ASN A 59 6.64 9.20 -10.12
C ASN A 59 5.27 9.28 -9.46
N PHE A 60 4.95 10.43 -8.86
CA PHE A 60 3.62 10.71 -8.35
C PHE A 60 2.63 10.81 -9.50
N CYS A 61 1.54 10.06 -9.43
CA CYS A 61 0.54 10.01 -10.49
C CYS A 61 -0.82 9.61 -9.94
N GLU A 62 -1.84 9.93 -10.71
CA GLU A 62 -3.20 9.45 -10.49
C GLU A 62 -3.36 8.02 -11.01
N ILE A 63 -4.39 7.35 -10.52
CA ILE A 63 -4.68 5.94 -10.79
C ILE A 63 -4.82 5.63 -12.30
N ASP A 64 -5.32 6.58 -13.09
CA ASP A 64 -5.51 6.45 -14.53
C ASP A 64 -4.33 6.95 -15.37
N ASN A 65 -3.29 7.51 -14.74
CA ASN A 65 -2.16 8.15 -15.44
C ASN A 65 -0.80 7.53 -15.05
N LEU A 66 -0.78 6.19 -14.94
CA LEU A 66 0.40 5.41 -14.59
C LEU A 66 1.44 5.43 -15.72
N LYS A 67 2.68 5.82 -15.43
CA LYS A 67 3.77 5.87 -16.42
C LYS A 67 4.53 4.54 -16.49
N ASN A 68 5.22 4.31 -17.60
CA ASN A 68 6.13 3.16 -17.77
C ASN A 68 7.49 3.39 -17.07
N VAL A 69 7.46 3.62 -15.75
CA VAL A 69 8.63 3.83 -14.90
C VAL A 69 8.69 2.76 -13.81
N LYS A 70 9.86 2.64 -13.16
CA LYS A 70 10.08 1.63 -12.12
C LYS A 70 9.18 1.81 -10.90
N PHE A 71 8.98 3.05 -10.45
CA PHE A 71 8.17 3.34 -9.27
C PHE A 71 7.14 4.42 -9.56
N ASN A 72 5.87 4.02 -9.68
CA ASN A 72 4.74 4.92 -9.60
C ASN A 72 4.26 4.98 -8.14
N PHE A 73 3.85 6.16 -7.68
CA PHE A 73 3.28 6.36 -6.35
C PHE A 73 1.93 7.05 -6.47
N ILE A 74 0.87 6.35 -6.03
CA ILE A 74 -0.48 6.91 -5.92
C ILE A 74 -0.65 7.38 -4.48
N ASN A 75 -0.64 8.71 -4.32
CA ASN A 75 -0.75 9.34 -3.01
C ASN A 75 -2.22 9.55 -2.63
N LEU A 76 -2.69 8.82 -1.63
CA LEU A 76 -4.04 8.96 -1.09
C LEU A 76 -4.03 9.84 0.16
N ASN A 77 -5.06 10.67 0.29
CA ASN A 77 -5.20 11.58 1.41
C ASN A 77 -5.45 10.83 2.72
N TYR A 78 -4.64 11.13 3.74
CA TYR A 78 -4.81 10.63 5.10
C TYR A 78 -4.33 11.67 6.10
N LYS A 79 -5.25 12.17 6.92
CA LYS A 79 -4.96 13.23 7.89
C LYS A 79 -4.52 12.61 9.22
N GLN A 80 -3.22 12.39 9.36
CA GLN A 80 -2.60 11.97 10.63
C GLN A 80 -1.40 12.87 10.96
N LYS A 81 -1.41 13.46 12.17
CA LYS A 81 -0.34 14.37 12.60
C LYS A 81 0.86 13.61 13.18
N LYS A 82 0.60 12.63 14.05
CA LYS A 82 1.59 11.83 14.79
C LYS A 82 1.93 10.54 14.04
N THR A 83 3.20 10.15 13.98
CA THR A 83 3.61 8.83 13.47
C THR A 83 3.18 7.73 14.44
N PHE A 84 2.82 6.55 13.91
CA PHE A 84 2.50 5.37 14.72
C PHE A 84 1.43 5.61 15.80
N ASP A 85 0.34 6.28 15.43
CA ASP A 85 -0.77 6.59 16.34
C ASP A 85 -1.66 5.36 16.56
N LEU A 86 -1.28 4.51 17.51
CA LEU A 86 -2.01 3.30 17.88
C LEU A 86 -3.46 3.56 18.34
N LYS A 87 -3.80 4.79 18.72
CA LYS A 87 -5.16 5.17 19.17
C LYS A 87 -6.03 5.68 18.02
N SER A 88 -5.48 5.89 16.82
CA SER A 88 -6.25 6.33 15.66
C SER A 88 -7.30 5.29 15.26
N LYS A 89 -8.56 5.74 15.15
CA LYS A 89 -9.69 4.95 14.62
C LYS A 89 -9.91 5.16 13.11
N LYS A 90 -9.12 6.03 12.47
CA LYS A 90 -9.35 6.50 11.09
C LYS A 90 -8.50 5.78 10.03
N SER A 91 -7.59 4.90 10.45
CA SER A 91 -6.74 4.14 9.52
C SER A 91 -7.55 3.18 8.64
N ASP A 92 -8.69 2.69 9.13
CA ASP A 92 -9.46 1.65 8.44
C ASP A 92 -9.99 2.13 7.08
N GLU A 93 -10.61 3.32 7.04
CA GLU A 93 -11.11 3.92 5.80
C GLU A 93 -9.97 4.19 4.80
N PHE A 94 -8.83 4.66 5.31
CA PHE A 94 -7.65 4.87 4.48
C PHE A 94 -7.14 3.57 3.84
N ILE A 95 -7.03 2.49 4.63
CA ILE A 95 -6.62 1.17 4.13
C ILE A 95 -7.64 0.65 3.12
N GLU A 96 -8.94 0.81 3.37
CA GLU A 96 -10.01 0.43 2.44
C GLU A 96 -9.86 1.16 1.09
N ASN A 97 -9.58 2.47 1.12
CA ASN A 97 -9.35 3.26 -0.09
C ASN A 97 -8.09 2.82 -0.85
N CYS A 98 -7.02 2.43 -0.15
CA CYS A 98 -5.85 1.82 -0.77
C CYS A 98 -6.21 0.52 -1.51
N PHE A 99 -7.04 -0.34 -0.90
CA PHE A 99 -7.51 -1.57 -1.56
C PHE A 99 -8.42 -1.28 -2.75
N LYS A 100 -9.35 -0.33 -2.65
CA LYS A 100 -10.19 0.09 -3.79
C LYS A 100 -9.35 0.50 -4.99
N CYS A 101 -8.31 1.30 -4.74
CA CYS A 101 -7.34 1.70 -5.76
C CYS A 101 -6.63 0.46 -6.37
N ALA A 102 -6.11 -0.44 -5.53
CA ALA A 102 -5.46 -1.66 -6.01
C ALA A 102 -6.38 -2.55 -6.85
N PHE A 103 -7.61 -2.78 -6.41
CA PHE A 103 -8.58 -3.60 -7.12
C PHE A 103 -8.97 -2.99 -8.47
N TYR A 104 -9.09 -1.67 -8.56
CA TYR A 104 -9.34 -1.00 -9.83
C TYR A 104 -8.20 -1.26 -10.84
N ILE A 105 -6.94 -1.11 -10.41
CA ILE A 105 -5.76 -1.36 -11.25
C ILE A 105 -5.67 -2.84 -11.68
N LEU A 106 -5.98 -3.77 -10.77
CA LEU A 106 -6.00 -5.21 -11.07
C LEU A 106 -7.11 -5.58 -12.06
N LYS A 107 -8.33 -5.03 -11.89
CA LYS A 107 -9.45 -5.26 -12.82
C LYS A 107 -9.13 -4.77 -14.24
N LYS A 108 -8.39 -3.66 -14.36
CA LYS A 108 -7.87 -3.16 -15.65
C LYS A 108 -6.70 -3.97 -16.21
N LYS A 109 -6.25 -5.03 -15.52
CA LYS A 109 -5.09 -5.87 -15.90
C LYS A 109 -3.79 -5.07 -16.09
N ILE A 110 -3.65 -3.93 -15.41
CA ILE A 110 -2.45 -3.07 -15.48
C ILE A 110 -1.30 -3.65 -14.65
N ALA A 111 -1.63 -4.39 -13.59
CA ALA A 111 -0.70 -5.06 -12.69
C ALA A 111 -0.95 -6.57 -12.65
N ALA A 112 0.11 -7.33 -12.41
CA ALA A 112 0.10 -8.79 -12.39
C ALA A 112 -0.07 -9.38 -10.98
N GLY A 113 0.02 -8.56 -9.94
CA GLY A 113 -0.08 -9.02 -8.56
C GLY A 113 -0.14 -7.87 -7.57
N LEU A 114 -0.48 -8.24 -6.33
CA LEU A 114 -0.63 -7.34 -5.19
C LEU A 114 0.18 -7.88 -4.01
N ILE A 115 0.93 -7.00 -3.38
CA ILE A 115 1.57 -7.21 -2.08
C ILE A 115 0.92 -6.23 -1.10
N ASN A 116 0.27 -6.74 -0.06
CA ASN A 116 -0.16 -5.91 1.06
C ASN A 116 0.84 -6.05 2.21
N LEU A 117 1.30 -4.91 2.75
CA LEU A 117 2.07 -4.89 3.99
C LEU A 117 1.14 -5.13 5.20
N PRO A 118 1.70 -5.34 6.42
CA PRO A 118 0.89 -5.69 7.59
C PRO A 118 -0.26 -4.74 7.84
N ILE A 119 -1.40 -5.32 8.19
CA ILE A 119 -2.64 -4.61 8.53
C ILE A 119 -3.16 -5.18 9.85
N ASN A 120 -3.55 -4.31 10.79
CA ASN A 120 -4.21 -4.75 12.00
C ASN A 120 -5.65 -5.21 11.67
N LYS A 121 -5.83 -6.52 11.56
CA LYS A 121 -7.11 -7.15 11.20
C LYS A 121 -8.25 -6.80 12.17
N SER A 122 -8.00 -6.81 13.48
CA SER A 122 -9.06 -6.58 14.47
C SER A 122 -9.60 -5.16 14.39
N LYS A 123 -8.75 -4.19 14.02
CA LYS A 123 -9.16 -2.82 13.70
C LYS A 123 -9.82 -2.74 12.33
N PHE A 124 -9.09 -3.09 11.28
CA PHE A 124 -9.49 -2.89 9.89
C PHE A 124 -10.80 -3.61 9.53
N THR A 125 -10.87 -4.91 9.82
CA THR A 125 -12.02 -5.74 9.44
C THR A 125 -13.09 -5.82 10.51
N LYS A 126 -12.80 -5.34 11.74
CA LYS A 126 -13.66 -5.54 12.92
C LYS A 126 -14.07 -7.01 13.10
N ASN A 127 -13.14 -7.91 12.80
CA ASN A 127 -13.31 -9.37 12.81
C ASN A 127 -14.39 -9.92 11.85
N LYS A 128 -14.82 -9.15 10.83
CA LYS A 128 -15.77 -9.63 9.81
C LYS A 128 -15.18 -10.69 8.87
N TYR A 129 -13.86 -10.77 8.78
CA TYR A 129 -13.14 -11.70 7.92
C TYR A 129 -12.14 -12.51 8.75
N ASN A 130 -11.74 -13.70 8.31
CA ASN A 130 -10.72 -14.52 8.99
C ASN A 130 -9.28 -14.05 8.73
N GLY A 131 -9.09 -13.24 7.70
CA GLY A 131 -7.83 -12.66 7.32
C GLY A 131 -8.00 -11.66 6.19
N ILE A 132 -6.88 -11.14 5.70
CA ILE A 132 -6.90 -10.21 4.57
C ILE A 132 -7.25 -10.93 3.25
N THR A 133 -6.98 -12.22 3.16
CA THR A 133 -7.30 -13.06 2.01
C THR A 133 -8.80 -13.14 1.78
N GLU A 134 -9.58 -13.39 2.84
CA GLU A 134 -11.05 -13.47 2.79
C GLU A 134 -11.66 -12.10 2.47
N TYR A 135 -11.07 -11.02 3.00
CA TYR A 135 -11.46 -9.66 2.61
C TYR A 135 -11.25 -9.42 1.11
N ILE A 136 -10.08 -9.79 0.57
CA ILE A 136 -9.80 -9.63 -0.87
C ILE A 136 -10.74 -10.50 -1.71
N ALA A 137 -11.00 -11.75 -1.31
CA ALA A 137 -11.90 -12.65 -2.01
C ALA A 137 -13.32 -12.08 -2.11
N ASP A 138 -13.86 -11.58 -0.99
CA ASP A 138 -15.17 -10.92 -0.94
C ASP A 138 -15.22 -9.69 -1.86
N LYS A 139 -14.23 -8.80 -1.80
CA LYS A 139 -14.21 -7.55 -2.60
C LYS A 139 -13.93 -7.75 -4.09
N THR A 140 -13.34 -8.87 -4.46
CA THR A 140 -13.05 -9.17 -5.88
C THR A 140 -14.13 -10.01 -6.55
N ASN A 141 -15.24 -10.30 -5.85
CA ASN A 141 -16.27 -11.25 -6.29
C ASN A 141 -15.71 -12.64 -6.63
N ASN A 142 -14.53 -12.98 -6.11
CA ASN A 142 -14.02 -14.33 -6.10
C ASN A 142 -14.70 -15.09 -4.97
N LYS A 143 -16.02 -15.27 -5.11
CA LYS A 143 -16.79 -16.23 -4.32
C LYS A 143 -16.56 -17.61 -4.91
N ASN A 144 -15.34 -18.12 -4.80
CA ASN A 144 -15.14 -19.54 -5.08
C ASN A 144 -15.66 -20.32 -3.87
N LYS A 145 -16.75 -21.06 -4.17
CA LYS A 145 -17.36 -22.14 -3.42
C LYS A 145 -16.35 -23.13 -2.84
#